data_AF-A0A8X6FDU5-F1
#
_entry.id   AF-A0A8X6FDU5-F1
#
_cell.length_a   1.000
_cell.length_b   1.000
_cell.length_c   1.000
_cell.angle_alpha   90.00
_cell.angle_beta   90.00
_cell.angle_gamma   90.00
#
_symmetry.space_group_name_H-M   'P 1'
#
loop_
_entity.id
_entity.type
_entity.pdbx_description
1 polymer ?
#
loop_
_entity_poly.entity_id
_entity_poly.type
_entity_poly.pdbx_seq_one_letter_code
_entity_poly.pdbx_strand_id
1 'polypeptide(L)'
;MSDLEANANLEQIDDSQSGSQPLAIIAEWVCHNLSVLCAQVRMKEHRLSYIKGVFDLEEKFQFSQKSDLESLRSEGAKLEMELQTLYGEIALVS
;
A
#
# COMPACT_ATOMS: atom_id res chain seq x y z
N MET A 1 24.60 -3.13 -57.17
CA MET A 1 24.39 -2.72 -55.76
C MET A 1 23.36 -3.67 -55.20
N SER A 2 23.85 -4.72 -54.56
CA SER A 2 23.06 -5.82 -54.00
C SER A 2 22.65 -5.48 -52.57
N ASP A 3 21.49 -5.95 -52.13
CA ASP A 3 20.89 -5.84 -50.78
C ASP A 3 21.76 -6.39 -49.61
N LEU A 4 23.06 -6.60 -49.83
CA LEU A 4 24.04 -7.07 -48.85
C LEU A 4 24.62 -5.94 -47.97
N GLU A 5 24.50 -4.67 -48.36
CA GLU A 5 25.05 -3.55 -47.56
C GLU A 5 24.09 -3.09 -46.45
N ALA A 6 22.82 -3.51 -46.46
CA ALA A 6 21.87 -3.23 -45.38
C ALA A 6 22.02 -4.19 -44.17
N ASN A 7 22.79 -5.28 -44.32
CA ASN A 7 22.94 -6.31 -43.29
C ASN A 7 24.27 -6.29 -42.53
N ALA A 8 25.18 -5.35 -42.82
CA ALA A 8 26.44 -5.21 -42.07
C ALA A 8 26.30 -4.41 -40.76
N ASN A 9 25.11 -3.85 -40.47
CA ASN A 9 24.84 -3.07 -39.25
C ASN A 9 24.06 -3.85 -38.18
N LEU A 10 23.87 -5.16 -38.34
CA LEU A 10 23.15 -6.00 -37.37
C LEU A 10 24.07 -6.73 -36.36
N GLU A 11 25.38 -6.52 -36.42
CA GLU A 11 26.35 -7.11 -35.47
C GLU A 11 27.03 -6.06 -34.59
N GLN A 12 26.30 -5.07 -34.06
CA GLN A 12 26.79 -4.24 -32.94
C GLN A 12 25.66 -3.80 -32.00
N ILE A 13 24.73 -4.71 -31.66
CA ILE A 13 23.98 -4.52 -30.42
C ILE A 13 24.92 -4.92 -29.30
N ASP A 14 25.50 -3.90 -28.68
CA ASP A 14 26.29 -3.94 -27.47
C ASP A 14 25.51 -4.69 -26.37
N ASP A 15 25.91 -5.92 -26.05
CA ASP A 15 25.35 -6.76 -24.97
C ASP A 15 25.60 -6.19 -23.55
N SER A 16 26.13 -4.97 -23.43
CA SER A 16 26.49 -4.36 -22.14
C SER A 16 25.40 -3.52 -21.47
N GLN A 17 24.24 -3.31 -22.09
CA GLN A 17 23.09 -2.63 -21.46
C GLN A 17 21.78 -3.30 -21.87
N SER A 18 20.94 -3.68 -20.89
CA SER A 18 19.46 -3.85 -21.01
C SER A 18 18.89 -5.08 -20.27
N GLY A 19 19.69 -5.85 -19.53
CA GLY A 19 19.13 -6.94 -18.69
C GLY A 19 18.42 -6.46 -17.42
N SER A 20 18.87 -5.35 -16.82
CA SER A 20 18.51 -4.94 -15.46
C SER A 20 17.51 -3.79 -15.36
N GLN A 21 17.38 -2.95 -16.39
CA GLN A 21 16.47 -1.79 -16.36
C GLN A 21 14.99 -2.18 -16.19
N PRO A 22 14.47 -3.24 -16.85
CA PRO A 22 13.07 -3.65 -16.63
C PRO A 22 12.79 -4.11 -15.19
N LEU A 23 13.74 -4.84 -14.58
CA LEU A 23 13.61 -5.31 -13.21
C LEU A 23 13.69 -4.16 -12.19
N ALA A 24 14.56 -3.18 -12.44
CA ALA A 24 14.67 -2.00 -11.58
C ALA A 24 13.37 -1.18 -11.55
N ILE A 25 12.73 -0.97 -12.70
CA ILE A 25 11.46 -0.24 -12.81
C ILE A 25 10.32 -0.99 -12.09
N ILE A 26 10.25 -2.32 -12.26
CA ILE A 26 9.24 -3.14 -11.56
C ILE A 26 9.46 -3.08 -10.04
N ALA A 27 10.71 -3.22 -9.58
CA ALA A 27 11.03 -3.14 -8.15
C ALA A 27 10.67 -1.76 -7.56
N GLU A 28 10.97 -0.67 -8.28
CA GLU A 28 10.62 0.68 -7.85
C GLU A 28 9.11 0.89 -7.75
N TRP A 29 8.34 0.40 -8.74
CA TRP A 29 6.89 0.47 -8.73
C TRP A 29 6.27 -0.33 -7.57
N VAL A 30 6.76 -1.54 -7.31
CA VAL A 30 6.33 -2.37 -6.17
C VAL A 30 6.62 -1.66 -4.84
N CYS A 31 7.84 -1.16 -4.65
CA CYS A 31 8.23 -0.41 -3.46
C CYS A 31 7.36 0.83 -3.26
N HIS A 32 7.06 1.57 -4.33
CA HIS A 32 6.18 2.73 -4.27
C HIS A 32 4.78 2.36 -3.78
N ASN A 33 4.14 1.35 -4.38
CA ASN A 33 2.79 0.93 -3.97
C ASN A 33 2.76 0.42 -2.53
N LEU A 34 3.73 -0.39 -2.12
CA LEU A 34 3.86 -0.83 -0.73
C LEU A 34 3.99 0.37 0.22
N SER A 35 4.76 1.39 -0.14
CA SER A 35 4.90 2.59 0.70
C SER A 35 3.58 3.33 0.89
N VAL A 36 2.76 3.42 -0.16
CA VAL A 36 1.45 4.07 -0.14
C VAL A 36 0.47 3.26 0.71
N LEU A 37 0.39 1.95 0.50
CA LEU A 37 -0.48 1.06 1.28
C LEU A 37 -0.12 1.08 2.78
N CYS A 38 1.17 0.98 3.11
CA CYS A 38 1.66 1.08 4.48
C CYS A 38 1.37 2.45 5.13
N ALA A 39 1.41 3.53 4.36
CA ALA A 39 1.01 4.84 4.87
C ALA A 39 -0.49 4.90 5.19
N GLN A 40 -1.34 4.31 4.34
CA GLN A 40 -2.78 4.22 4.58
C GLN A 40 -3.09 3.39 5.83
N VAL A 41 -2.46 2.22 5.98
CA VAL A 41 -2.57 1.38 7.19
C VAL A 41 -2.27 2.19 8.44
N ARG A 42 -1.10 2.84 8.51
CA ARG A 42 -0.70 3.63 9.69
C ARG A 42 -1.71 4.72 10.06
N MET A 43 -2.27 5.42 9.07
CA MET A 43 -3.27 6.46 9.32
C MET A 43 -4.57 5.87 9.89
N LYS A 44 -4.99 4.71 9.39
CA LYS A 44 -6.21 4.01 9.82
C LYS A 44 -6.04 3.39 11.20
N GLU A 45 -4.91 2.73 11.47
CA GLU A 45 -4.56 2.18 12.78
C GLU A 45 -4.50 3.26 13.85
N HIS A 46 -3.89 4.41 13.54
CA HIS A 46 -3.85 5.53 14.47
C HIS A 46 -5.26 6.01 14.85
N ARG A 47 -6.15 6.16 13.85
CA ARG A 47 -7.54 6.56 14.10
C ARG A 47 -8.32 5.51 14.88
N LEU A 48 -8.13 4.23 14.57
CA LEU A 48 -8.72 3.13 15.32
C LEU A 48 -8.22 3.10 16.76
N SER A 49 -6.93 3.31 16.99
CA SER A 49 -6.33 3.37 18.33
C SER A 49 -6.92 4.51 19.15
N TYR A 50 -7.16 5.67 18.54
CA TYR A 50 -7.85 6.78 19.20
C TYR A 50 -9.26 6.37 19.65
N ILE A 51 -10.05 5.76 18.75
CA ILE A 51 -11.41 5.29 19.05
C ILE A 51 -11.40 4.26 20.20
N LYS A 52 -10.51 3.26 20.13
CA LYS A 52 -10.34 2.27 21.20
C LYS A 52 -10.00 2.92 22.53
N GLY A 53 -9.10 3.90 22.53
CA GLY A 53 -8.76 4.69 23.73
C GLY A 53 -9.95 5.46 24.31
N VAL A 54 -10.84 5.99 23.48
CA VAL A 54 -12.09 6.64 23.96
C VAL A 54 -12.98 5.64 24.70
N PHE A 55 -13.14 4.42 24.16
CA PHE A 55 -13.93 3.37 24.83
C PHE A 55 -13.27 2.84 26.11
N ASP A 56 -11.96 2.68 26.12
CA ASP A 56 -11.22 2.30 27.34
C ASP A 56 -11.41 3.34 28.46
N LEU A 57 -11.51 4.63 28.11
CA LEU A 57 -11.82 5.69 29.06
C LEU A 57 -13.29 5.67 29.47
N GLU A 58 -14.22 5.43 28.54
CA GLU A 58 -15.64 5.31 28.85
C GLU A 58 -15.93 4.19 29.84
N GLU A 59 -15.30 3.02 29.67
CA GLU A 59 -15.43 1.91 30.61
C GLU A 59 -14.91 2.28 32.01
N LYS A 60 -13.83 3.06 32.08
CA LYS A 60 -13.23 3.51 33.36
C LYS A 60 -14.05 4.59 34.07
N PHE A 61 -14.68 5.49 33.32
CA PHE A 61 -15.30 6.70 33.88
C PHE A 61 -16.83 6.74 33.77
N GLN A 62 -17.47 5.77 33.10
CA GLN A 62 -18.93 5.63 32.95
C GLN A 62 -19.61 6.89 32.38
N PHE A 63 -19.15 7.38 31.23
CA PHE A 63 -19.72 8.59 30.61
C PHE A 63 -21.21 8.40 30.25
N SER A 64 -22.03 9.41 30.55
CA SER A 64 -23.49 9.36 30.45
C SER A 64 -24.05 9.54 29.02
N GLN A 65 -23.23 9.83 28.00
CA GLN A 65 -23.70 10.14 26.64
C GLN A 65 -23.56 8.93 25.69
N LYS A 66 -24.64 8.16 25.51
CA LYS A 66 -24.65 6.94 24.67
C LYS A 66 -24.70 7.17 23.15
N SER A 67 -25.25 8.30 22.69
CA SER A 67 -25.46 8.62 21.26
C SER A 67 -24.16 8.67 20.45
N ASP A 68 -23.19 9.46 20.91
CA ASP A 68 -21.96 9.73 20.15
C ASP A 68 -21.01 8.53 20.17
N LEU A 69 -21.14 7.69 21.19
CA LEU A 69 -20.40 6.43 21.32
C LEU A 69 -20.86 5.39 20.29
N GLU A 70 -22.14 5.31 19.98
CA GLU A 70 -22.65 4.37 18.96
C GLU A 70 -22.04 4.67 17.58
N SER A 71 -21.94 5.96 17.22
CA SER A 71 -21.31 6.39 15.98
C SER A 71 -19.82 6.03 15.94
N LEU A 72 -19.11 6.20 17.05
CA LEU A 72 -17.70 5.83 17.16
C LEU A 72 -17.49 4.31 17.09
N ARG A 73 -18.43 3.49 17.60
CA ARG A 73 -18.38 2.03 17.47
C ARG A 73 -18.50 1.60 16.02
N SER A 74 -19.48 2.16 15.30
CA SER A 74 -19.68 1.91 13.87
C SER A 74 -18.46 2.32 13.05
N GLU A 75 -17.88 3.49 13.35
CA GLU A 75 -16.64 3.95 12.73
C GLU A 75 -15.46 3.01 13.01
N GLY A 76 -15.30 2.55 14.26
CA GLY A 76 -14.27 1.59 14.65
C GLY A 76 -14.37 0.29 13.87
N ALA A 77 -15.57 -0.29 13.77
CA ALA A 77 -15.79 -1.53 13.01
C ALA A 77 -15.48 -1.34 11.51
N LYS A 78 -15.84 -0.18 10.95
CA LYS A 78 -15.51 0.14 9.55
C LYS A 78 -14.00 0.23 9.34
N LEU A 79 -13.26 0.88 10.24
CA LEU A 79 -11.81 0.99 10.17
C LEU A 79 -11.13 -0.39 10.29
N GLU A 80 -11.64 -1.29 11.13
CA GLU A 80 -11.13 -2.67 11.23
C GLU A 80 -11.31 -3.45 9.92
N MET A 81 -12.48 -3.33 9.27
CA MET A 81 -12.70 -3.92 7.95
C MET A 81 -11.77 -3.32 6.88
N GLU A 82 -11.61 -2.00 6.85
CA GLU A 82 -10.71 -1.32 5.90
C GLU A 82 -9.25 -1.75 6.10
N LEU A 83 -8.81 -1.89 7.36
CA LEU A 83 -7.47 -2.39 7.70
C LEU A 83 -7.27 -3.83 7.22
N GLN A 84 -8.25 -4.71 7.41
CA GLN A 84 -8.16 -6.09 6.92
C GLN A 84 -7.98 -6.15 5.39
N THR A 85 -8.71 -5.30 4.66
CA THR A 85 -8.55 -5.19 3.19
C THR A 85 -7.16 -4.70 2.83
N LEU A 86 -6.66 -3.64 3.46
CA LEU A 86 -5.31 -3.10 3.20
C LEU A 86 -4.20 -4.12 3.51
N TYR A 87 -4.35 -4.90 4.58
CA TYR A 87 -3.42 -5.98 4.89
C TYR A 87 -3.43 -7.07 3.82
N GLY A 88 -4.60 -7.39 3.26
CA GLY A 88 -4.71 -8.28 2.11
C GLY A 88 -4.05 -7.72 0.85
N GLU A 89 -4.25 -6.43 0.55
CA GLU A 89 -3.62 -5.75 -0.59
C GLU A 89 -2.09 -5.72 -0.48
N ILE A 90 -1.54 -5.42 0.70
CA ILE A 90 -0.09 -5.45 0.95
C ILE A 90 0.47 -6.84 0.66
N ALA A 91 -0.18 -7.89 1.14
CA ALA A 91 0.25 -9.28 0.94
C ALA A 91 0.20 -9.72 -0.53
N LEU A 92 -0.62 -9.08 -1.37
CA LEU A 92 -0.69 -9.35 -2.81
C LEU A 92 0.42 -8.63 -3.60
N VAL A 93 0.92 -7.51 -3.08
CA VAL A 93 1.96 -6.70 -3.72
C VAL A 93 3.37 -7.09 -3.27
N SER A 94 3.54 -7.59 -2.04
CA SER A 94 4.82 -8.04 -1.46
C SER A 94 5.26 -9.42 -1.93
#